data_AF-V5HZL8-F1
#
_entry.id   AF-V5HZL8-F1
#
_cell.length_a   1.000
_cell.length_b   1.000
_cell.length_c   1.000
_cell.angle_alpha   90.00
_cell.angle_beta   90.00
_cell.angle_gamma   90.00
#
_symmetry.space_group_name_H-M   'P 1'
#
loop_
_entity.id
_entity.type
_entity.pdbx_description
1 polymer ?
#
loop_
_entity_poly.entity_id
_entity_poly.type
_entity_poly.pdbx_seq_one_letter_code
_entity_poly.pdbx_strand_id
1 'polypeptide(L)'
;MASKGRTKASRKESVIFKVEQMKWPSKEYYIYGTSIPEKIRCHGCRCVSNTIYPLENKCRGHGLCRDCKETDFACHYHGDHITAEALRNEVGQTNNAAKKLKILCLFCGFYGDFLNLKDHMYKKHSKELADILKSSQKTEYEQEKPASTQQKHRTSPLTWREDHFSQNADVTVESEDDEAAACKHCKEEWDARELKEHEKACPKKEVQCRDCDQCIKQEELSDHKNNCQFGKCNSCNEKIKKEEMTTHEDICEEKKIPCCYHTYGCNEEDKRKNNPVS
;
A
#
# COMPACT_ATOMS: atom_id res chain seq x y z
N MET A 1 -30.22 -19.13 -38.07
CA MET A 1 -28.91 -18.68 -37.57
C MET A 1 -29.02 -18.49 -36.06
N ALA A 2 -28.14 -19.08 -35.25
CA ALA A 2 -28.26 -19.06 -33.78
C ALA A 2 -27.34 -18.01 -33.14
N SER A 3 -27.93 -17.00 -32.51
CA SER A 3 -27.21 -15.95 -31.77
C SER A 3 -26.80 -16.45 -30.38
N LYS A 4 -25.50 -16.64 -30.16
CA LYS A 4 -24.94 -17.01 -28.85
C LYS A 4 -25.05 -15.83 -27.88
N GLY A 5 -25.98 -15.90 -26.93
CA GLY A 5 -26.11 -14.93 -25.85
C GLY A 5 -24.87 -14.89 -24.97
N ARG A 6 -24.22 -13.72 -24.85
CA ARG A 6 -23.14 -13.49 -23.88
C ARG A 6 -23.74 -13.29 -22.49
N THR A 7 -23.60 -14.28 -21.62
CA THR A 7 -23.98 -14.18 -20.21
C THR A 7 -23.18 -13.06 -19.53
N LYS A 8 -23.84 -12.00 -19.04
CA LYS A 8 -23.19 -10.95 -18.24
C LYS A 8 -22.64 -11.59 -16.95
N ALA A 9 -21.34 -11.53 -16.76
CA ALA A 9 -20.72 -11.93 -15.51
C ALA A 9 -21.19 -11.01 -14.37
N SER A 10 -21.84 -11.58 -13.35
CA SER A 10 -22.24 -10.85 -12.16
C SER A 10 -21.01 -10.22 -11.48
N ARG A 11 -21.10 -8.93 -11.14
CA ARG A 11 -20.09 -8.25 -10.33
C ARG A 11 -20.11 -8.87 -8.93
N LYS A 12 -19.10 -9.67 -8.60
CA LYS A 12 -18.94 -10.25 -7.26
C LYS A 12 -18.96 -9.13 -6.21
N GLU A 13 -19.86 -9.26 -5.24
CA GLU A 13 -19.99 -8.34 -4.13
C GLU A 13 -18.69 -8.26 -3.32
N SER A 14 -18.41 -7.08 -2.79
CA SER A 14 -17.25 -6.86 -1.91
C SER A 14 -17.59 -7.37 -0.52
N VAL A 15 -17.07 -8.53 -0.14
CA VAL A 15 -17.28 -9.08 1.21
C VAL A 15 -16.57 -8.18 2.23
N ILE A 16 -17.30 -7.78 3.26
CA ILE A 16 -16.83 -6.92 4.35
C ILE A 16 -16.26 -7.81 5.46
N PHE A 17 -15.06 -7.51 5.94
CA PHE A 17 -14.43 -8.25 7.03
C PHE A 17 -14.20 -7.34 8.23
N LYS A 18 -14.70 -7.77 9.40
CA LYS A 18 -14.36 -7.16 10.68
C LYS A 18 -12.99 -7.69 11.10
N VAL A 19 -12.06 -6.79 11.38
CA VAL A 19 -10.76 -7.13 11.98
C VAL A 19 -10.99 -7.45 13.46
N GLU A 20 -10.36 -8.52 13.94
CA GLU A 20 -10.39 -8.92 15.35
C GLU A 20 -9.12 -8.45 16.07
N GLN A 21 -7.97 -8.62 15.43
CA GLN A 21 -6.67 -8.16 15.93
C GLN A 21 -5.80 -7.64 14.79
N MET A 22 -5.01 -6.62 15.09
CA MET A 22 -3.95 -6.11 14.21
C MET A 22 -2.63 -6.15 14.97
N LYS A 23 -1.57 -6.69 14.35
CA LYS A 23 -0.20 -6.64 14.86
C LYS A 23 0.68 -5.87 13.89
N TRP A 24 1.67 -5.15 14.43
CA TRP A 24 2.53 -4.28 13.64
C TRP A 24 3.98 -4.34 14.13
N PRO A 25 4.70 -5.46 13.90
CA PRO A 25 6.06 -5.63 14.42
C PRO A 25 7.11 -4.75 13.72
N SER A 26 6.89 -4.32 12.46
CA SER A 26 7.90 -3.53 11.73
C SER A 26 7.33 -2.69 10.56
N LYS A 27 7.94 -2.75 9.37
CA LYS A 27 7.43 -2.14 8.13
C LYS A 27 6.19 -2.87 7.60
N GLU A 28 5.94 -4.09 8.06
CA GLU A 28 4.79 -4.93 7.73
C GLU A 28 3.78 -4.99 8.88
N TYR A 29 2.51 -5.22 8.53
CA TYR A 29 1.40 -5.33 9.45
C TYR A 29 0.59 -6.58 9.12
N TYR A 30 0.02 -7.17 10.17
CA TYR A 30 -0.71 -8.43 10.12
C TYR A 30 -2.11 -8.26 10.66
N ILE A 31 -3.09 -8.66 9.85
CA ILE A 31 -4.51 -8.64 10.22
C ILE A 31 -4.97 -10.05 10.54
N TYR A 32 -5.69 -10.20 11.63
CA TYR A 32 -6.30 -11.46 12.07
C TYR A 32 -7.83 -11.30 12.11
N GLY A 33 -8.51 -12.33 11.63
CA GLY A 33 -9.96 -12.41 11.62
C GLY A 33 -10.44 -13.81 11.25
N THR A 34 -11.36 -14.37 12.03
CA THR A 34 -11.93 -15.70 11.80
C THR A 34 -12.67 -15.79 10.44
N SER A 35 -13.40 -14.74 10.08
CA SER A 35 -14.23 -14.61 8.87
C SER A 35 -13.45 -14.54 7.55
N ILE A 36 -12.14 -14.29 7.59
CA ILE A 36 -11.29 -14.10 6.42
C ILE A 36 -11.10 -15.45 5.68
N PRO A 37 -11.36 -15.55 4.35
CA PRO A 37 -11.10 -16.77 3.58
C PRO A 37 -9.70 -17.37 3.76
N GLU A 38 -9.56 -18.70 3.69
CA GLU A 38 -8.26 -19.36 3.94
C GLU A 38 -7.17 -19.01 2.93
N LYS A 39 -7.50 -18.96 1.64
CA LYS A 39 -6.59 -18.68 0.50
C LYS A 39 -5.87 -17.32 0.49
N ILE A 40 -6.13 -16.46 1.47
CA ILE A 40 -5.51 -15.13 1.66
C ILE A 40 -4.77 -15.02 2.99
N ARG A 41 -4.95 -16.00 3.88
CA ARG A 41 -4.27 -16.10 5.16
C ARG A 41 -2.97 -16.88 4.97
N CYS A 42 -1.94 -16.50 5.71
CA CYS A 42 -0.80 -17.36 5.99
C CYS A 42 -1.29 -18.66 6.62
N HIS A 43 -0.82 -19.81 6.13
CA HIS A 43 -1.22 -21.10 6.69
C HIS A 43 -0.69 -21.32 8.11
N GLY A 44 0.48 -20.76 8.44
CA GLY A 44 1.06 -20.76 9.79
C GLY A 44 0.27 -19.87 10.77
N CYS A 45 0.45 -18.55 10.73
CA CYS A 45 -0.19 -17.65 11.70
C CYS A 45 -1.66 -17.28 11.46
N ARG A 46 -2.32 -17.72 10.37
CA ARG A 46 -3.67 -17.27 9.96
C ARG A 46 -3.82 -15.74 9.74
N CYS A 47 -2.70 -15.03 9.84
CA CYS A 47 -2.50 -13.62 9.55
C CYS A 47 -2.68 -13.32 8.05
N VAL A 48 -3.19 -12.13 7.71
CA VAL A 48 -3.19 -11.59 6.34
C VAL A 48 -2.08 -10.56 6.20
N SER A 49 -1.25 -10.73 5.17
CA SER A 49 -0.12 -9.89 4.81
C SER A 49 -0.21 -9.42 3.35
N ASN A 50 0.44 -8.28 3.05
CA ASN A 50 0.57 -7.75 1.69
C ASN A 50 1.36 -8.70 0.76
N THR A 51 2.36 -9.37 1.32
CA THR A 51 3.22 -10.34 0.64
C THR A 51 2.91 -11.73 1.17
N ILE A 52 2.80 -12.71 0.28
CA ILE A 52 2.61 -14.12 0.60
C ILE A 52 3.66 -14.94 -0.16
N TYR A 53 4.26 -15.92 0.51
CA TYR A 53 5.22 -16.85 -0.07
C TYR A 53 4.45 -18.13 -0.43
N PRO A 54 4.09 -18.35 -1.71
CA PRO A 54 3.26 -19.48 -2.10
C PRO A 54 4.04 -20.80 -2.02
N LEU A 55 3.36 -21.87 -1.63
CA LEU A 55 3.99 -23.18 -1.45
C LEU A 55 3.73 -24.12 -2.65
N GLU A 56 3.60 -23.59 -3.87
CA GLU A 56 3.05 -24.29 -5.04
C GLU A 56 3.73 -25.64 -5.40
N ASN A 57 5.00 -25.79 -5.06
CA ASN A 57 5.79 -27.01 -5.32
C ASN A 57 5.53 -28.15 -4.34
N LYS A 58 5.06 -27.87 -3.11
CA LYS A 58 4.87 -28.87 -2.04
C LYS A 58 3.47 -28.87 -1.42
N CYS A 59 2.72 -27.78 -1.54
CA CYS A 59 1.51 -27.52 -0.76
C CYS A 59 0.62 -26.51 -1.50
N ARG A 60 0.05 -26.94 -2.63
CA ARG A 60 -0.68 -26.07 -3.57
C ARG A 60 -1.84 -25.33 -2.90
N GLY A 61 -2.00 -24.05 -3.24
CA GLY A 61 -3.06 -23.19 -2.72
C GLY A 61 -2.81 -22.62 -1.32
N HIS A 62 -1.73 -23.03 -0.65
CA HIS A 62 -1.27 -22.42 0.60
C HIS A 62 -0.10 -21.45 0.37
N GLY A 63 0.06 -20.53 1.31
CA GLY A 63 1.19 -19.63 1.37
C GLY A 63 1.48 -19.22 2.81
N LEU A 64 2.68 -18.70 3.05
CA LEU A 64 3.12 -18.19 4.34
C LEU A 64 3.32 -16.67 4.30
N CYS A 65 3.15 -16.00 5.43
CA CYS A 65 3.66 -14.64 5.59
C CYS A 65 5.19 -14.67 5.71
N ARG A 66 5.81 -13.49 5.78
CA ARG A 66 7.26 -13.35 5.93
C ARG A 66 7.77 -14.05 7.21
N ASP A 67 7.20 -13.73 8.36
CA ASP A 67 7.66 -14.28 9.65
C ASP A 67 7.57 -15.81 9.69
N CYS A 68 6.45 -16.39 9.19
CA CYS A 68 6.28 -17.86 9.15
C CYS A 68 7.13 -18.56 8.10
N LYS A 69 7.77 -17.85 7.15
CA LYS A 69 8.71 -18.44 6.19
C LYS A 69 10.09 -18.69 6.82
N GLU A 70 10.46 -17.92 7.85
CA GLU A 70 11.76 -18.05 8.54
C GLU A 70 11.79 -19.24 9.53
N THR A 71 10.68 -19.95 9.70
CA THR A 71 10.54 -21.13 10.58
C THR A 71 10.10 -22.36 9.78
N ASP A 72 10.57 -23.53 10.20
CA ASP A 72 10.10 -24.81 9.68
C ASP A 72 8.57 -24.94 9.83
N PHE A 73 7.91 -25.43 8.78
CA PHE A 73 6.46 -25.44 8.66
C PHE A 73 5.96 -26.81 8.19
N ALA A 74 5.09 -27.43 8.99
CA ALA A 74 4.38 -28.65 8.64
C ALA A 74 2.94 -28.34 8.19
N CYS A 75 2.54 -28.79 7.00
CA CYS A 75 1.16 -28.62 6.55
C CYS A 75 0.27 -29.77 7.03
N HIS A 76 -0.62 -29.51 7.98
CA HIS A 76 -1.55 -30.52 8.52
C HIS A 76 -2.51 -31.14 7.49
N TYR A 77 -2.73 -30.50 6.34
CA TYR A 77 -3.61 -31.02 5.29
C TYR A 77 -2.94 -32.00 4.32
N HIS A 78 -1.63 -31.88 4.11
CA HIS A 78 -0.88 -32.69 3.14
C HIS A 78 0.15 -33.61 3.81
N GLY A 79 0.52 -33.34 5.08
CA GLY A 79 1.57 -34.07 5.80
C GLY A 79 2.99 -33.59 5.50
N ASP A 80 3.16 -32.74 4.49
CA ASP A 80 4.47 -32.24 4.07
C ASP A 80 5.16 -31.34 5.10
N HIS A 81 6.45 -31.60 5.31
CA HIS A 81 7.35 -30.74 6.07
C HIS A 81 8.15 -29.85 5.10
N ILE A 82 8.12 -28.54 5.34
CA ILE A 82 8.81 -27.53 4.55
C ILE A 82 9.78 -26.80 5.47
N THR A 83 11.08 -26.94 5.20
CA THR A 83 12.12 -26.27 6.00
C THR A 83 12.19 -24.78 5.67
N ALA A 84 12.54 -23.96 6.65
CA ALA A 84 12.80 -22.53 6.47
C ALA A 84 13.89 -22.29 5.41
N GLU A 85 14.91 -23.16 5.37
CA GLU A 85 15.98 -23.11 4.36
C GLU A 85 15.43 -23.24 2.93
N ALA A 86 14.51 -24.19 2.68
CA ALA A 86 13.88 -24.36 1.37
C ALA A 86 13.03 -23.14 0.95
N LEU A 87 12.53 -22.36 1.92
CA LEU A 87 11.74 -21.17 1.68
C LEU A 87 12.56 -19.88 1.63
N ARG A 88 13.79 -19.87 2.17
CA ARG A 88 14.62 -18.66 2.33
C ARG A 88 14.80 -17.88 1.03
N ASN A 89 15.01 -18.59 -0.07
CA ASN A 89 15.22 -18.01 -1.40
C ASN A 89 13.92 -17.73 -2.19
N GLU A 90 12.76 -18.20 -1.71
CA GLU A 90 11.48 -17.97 -2.40
C GLU A 90 11.10 -16.48 -2.43
N VAL A 91 10.77 -15.99 -3.62
CA VAL A 91 10.37 -14.59 -3.85
C VAL A 91 8.94 -14.39 -3.40
N GLY A 92 8.74 -13.45 -2.47
CA GLY A 92 7.42 -13.12 -1.94
C GLY A 92 6.53 -12.53 -3.02
N GLN A 93 5.37 -13.14 -3.25
CA GLN A 93 4.40 -12.65 -4.23
C GLN A 93 3.43 -11.67 -3.58
N THR A 94 2.93 -10.72 -4.35
CA THR A 94 1.86 -9.84 -3.84
C THR A 94 0.58 -10.63 -3.62
N ASN A 95 -0.01 -10.52 -2.42
CA ASN A 95 -1.28 -11.14 -2.07
C ASN A 95 -2.46 -10.44 -2.77
N ASN A 96 -2.60 -10.70 -4.08
CA ASN A 96 -3.60 -10.06 -4.95
C ASN A 96 -5.05 -10.39 -4.57
N ALA A 97 -5.26 -11.43 -3.76
CA ALA A 97 -6.57 -11.73 -3.20
C ALA A 97 -6.84 -10.91 -1.92
N ALA A 98 -5.83 -10.63 -1.08
CA ALA A 98 -5.97 -9.69 0.04
C ALA A 98 -6.20 -8.24 -0.42
N LYS A 99 -5.67 -7.83 -1.59
CA LYS A 99 -5.96 -6.50 -2.20
C LYS A 99 -7.46 -6.20 -2.38
N LYS A 100 -8.31 -7.22 -2.46
CA LYS A 100 -9.77 -7.09 -2.68
C LYS A 100 -10.56 -7.04 -1.36
N LEU A 101 -9.89 -7.15 -0.22
CA LEU A 101 -10.52 -7.03 1.09
C LEU A 101 -10.81 -5.57 1.38
N LYS A 102 -12.03 -5.32 1.85
CA LYS A 102 -12.40 -4.06 2.50
C LYS A 102 -12.47 -4.29 4.00
N ILE A 103 -11.83 -3.40 4.73
CA ILE A 103 -11.54 -3.53 6.15
C ILE A 103 -12.05 -2.31 6.88
N LEU A 104 -12.60 -2.58 8.06
CA LEU A 104 -12.96 -1.57 9.05
C LEU A 104 -11.76 -1.26 9.95
N CYS A 105 -11.36 0.00 10.03
CA CYS A 105 -10.37 0.49 10.99
C CYS A 105 -10.90 0.35 12.42
N LEU A 106 -10.09 -0.23 13.31
CA LEU A 106 -10.45 -0.49 14.71
C LEU A 106 -10.62 0.80 15.54
N PHE A 107 -10.01 1.92 15.12
CA PHE A 107 -9.91 3.14 15.92
C PHE A 107 -10.99 4.17 15.61
N CYS A 108 -11.35 4.35 14.33
CA CYS A 108 -12.34 5.34 13.89
C CYS A 108 -13.51 4.78 13.08
N GLY A 109 -13.56 3.45 12.85
CA GLY A 109 -14.58 2.86 11.99
C GLY A 109 -14.46 3.24 10.50
N PHE A 110 -13.36 3.86 10.07
CA PHE A 110 -13.10 4.12 8.65
C PHE A 110 -13.12 2.81 7.85
N TYR A 111 -13.74 2.84 6.68
CA TYR A 111 -13.92 1.68 5.82
C TYR A 111 -13.17 1.89 4.51
N GLY A 112 -12.19 1.03 4.21
CA GLY A 112 -11.34 1.17 3.04
C GLY A 112 -10.69 -0.14 2.59
N ASP A 113 -10.03 -0.10 1.44
CA ASP A 113 -9.32 -1.26 0.90
C ASP A 113 -8.07 -1.57 1.74
N PHE A 114 -7.73 -2.85 1.88
CA PHE A 114 -6.57 -3.35 2.67
C PHE A 114 -5.29 -2.54 2.44
N LEU A 115 -4.90 -2.32 1.18
CA LEU A 115 -3.69 -1.57 0.83
C LEU A 115 -3.66 -0.15 1.42
N ASN A 116 -4.81 0.50 1.46
CA ASN A 116 -4.97 1.89 1.91
C ASN A 116 -5.04 1.99 3.44
N LEU A 117 -5.26 0.88 4.16
CA LEU A 117 -5.29 0.88 5.62
C LEU A 117 -3.96 1.35 6.22
N LYS A 118 -2.82 1.01 5.59
CA LYS A 118 -1.50 1.46 6.05
C LYS A 118 -1.38 2.99 6.05
N ASP A 119 -1.69 3.60 4.91
CA ASP A 119 -1.68 5.06 4.73
C ASP A 119 -2.69 5.76 5.65
N HIS A 120 -3.90 5.21 5.76
CA HIS A 120 -4.93 5.67 6.70
C HIS A 120 -4.41 5.68 8.15
N MET A 121 -3.81 4.57 8.61
CA MET A 121 -3.30 4.46 9.97
C MET A 121 -2.18 5.47 10.24
N TYR A 122 -1.23 5.68 9.32
CA TYR A 122 -0.21 6.73 9.50
C TYR A 122 -0.78 8.15 9.51
N LYS A 123 -1.82 8.44 8.72
CA LYS A 123 -2.40 9.79 8.60
C LYS A 123 -3.42 10.13 9.68
N LYS A 124 -4.10 9.14 10.27
CA LYS A 124 -5.21 9.35 11.22
C LYS A 124 -4.98 8.75 12.61
N HIS A 125 -4.07 7.79 12.74
CA HIS A 125 -3.80 7.04 13.97
C HIS A 125 -2.29 6.92 14.26
N SER A 126 -1.51 7.96 13.93
CA SER A 126 -0.05 7.96 14.11
C SER A 126 0.38 7.77 15.57
N LYS A 127 -0.42 8.28 16.52
CA LYS A 127 -0.15 8.15 17.95
C LYS A 127 -0.42 6.72 18.43
N GLU A 128 -1.57 6.16 18.07
CA GLU A 128 -1.97 4.80 18.42
C GLU A 128 -1.04 3.76 17.77
N LEU A 129 -0.59 4.00 16.53
CA LEU A 129 0.49 3.23 15.90
C LEU A 129 1.79 3.29 16.70
N ALA A 130 2.22 4.49 17.12
CA ALA A 130 3.45 4.64 17.89
C ALA A 130 3.37 3.90 19.24
N ASP A 131 2.20 3.87 19.87
CA ASP A 131 2.01 3.16 21.14
C ASP A 131 1.92 1.63 20.95
N ILE A 132 1.35 1.13 19.84
CA ILE A 132 1.42 -0.29 19.44
C ILE A 132 2.86 -0.73 19.14
N LEU A 133 3.63 0.10 18.43
CA LEU A 133 5.02 -0.18 18.10
C LEU A 133 5.90 -0.25 19.36
N LYS A 134 5.74 0.70 20.28
CA LYS A 134 6.44 0.69 21.58
C LYS A 134 6.08 -0.54 22.42
N SER A 135 4.80 -0.94 22.47
CA SER A 135 4.39 -2.11 23.25
C SER A 135 4.97 -3.41 22.69
N SER A 136 5.07 -3.51 21.36
CA SER A 136 5.70 -4.65 20.66
C SER A 136 7.20 -4.76 20.97
N GLN A 137 7.93 -3.64 20.88
CA GLN A 137 9.36 -3.59 21.23
C GLN A 137 9.63 -3.94 22.70
N LYS A 138 8.73 -3.52 23.61
CA LYS A 138 8.85 -3.83 25.03
C LYS A 138 8.73 -5.35 25.30
N THR A 139 7.82 -6.04 24.61
CA THR A 139 7.66 -7.49 24.77
C THR A 139 8.84 -8.32 24.26
N GLU A 140 9.61 -7.80 23.30
CA GLU A 140 10.85 -8.45 22.84
C GLU A 140 11.96 -8.30 23.89
N TYR A 141 12.18 -7.08 24.41
CA TYR A 141 13.22 -6.83 25.42
C TYR A 141 13.01 -7.58 26.75
N GLU A 142 11.76 -7.75 27.19
CA GLU A 142 11.45 -8.50 28.42
C GLU A 142 11.59 -10.03 28.26
N GLN A 143 11.73 -10.55 27.03
CA GLN A 143 12.07 -11.96 26.77
C GLN A 143 13.58 -12.24 26.73
N GLU A 144 14.43 -11.22 26.57
CA GLU A 144 15.89 -11.37 26.36
C GLU A 144 16.78 -11.05 27.60
N LYS A 145 16.26 -11.04 28.83
CA LYS A 145 17.06 -10.82 30.05
C LYS A 145 16.79 -11.83 31.19
N PRO A 146 17.80 -12.15 32.02
CA PRO A 146 18.48 -13.43 31.83
C PRO A 146 18.27 -14.43 32.97
N ALA A 147 18.55 -15.70 32.69
CA ALA A 147 18.59 -16.76 33.70
C ALA A 147 19.70 -16.54 34.75
N SER A 148 19.36 -16.77 36.02
CA SER A 148 20.24 -16.63 37.18
C SER A 148 19.85 -17.69 38.22
N THR A 149 20.74 -18.33 38.98
CA THR A 149 22.15 -18.03 39.26
C THR A 149 22.89 -19.32 39.66
N GLN A 150 24.21 -19.44 39.43
CA GLN A 150 25.27 -19.72 40.45
C GLN A 150 26.59 -20.29 39.87
N GLN A 151 27.72 -19.63 40.22
CA GLN A 151 28.91 -20.17 40.93
C GLN A 151 29.41 -21.62 40.64
N LYS A 152 30.71 -21.96 40.48
CA LYS A 152 32.07 -21.37 40.69
C LYS A 152 33.02 -22.02 39.63
N HIS A 153 34.16 -21.46 39.18
CA HIS A 153 35.45 -21.37 39.91
C HIS A 153 36.50 -20.52 39.13
N ARG A 154 37.55 -20.07 39.85
CA ARG A 154 38.79 -19.40 39.38
C ARG A 154 39.47 -20.15 38.19
N THR A 155 40.20 -19.48 37.28
CA THR A 155 41.63 -19.10 37.51
C THR A 155 42.19 -18.11 36.46
N SER A 156 42.89 -17.09 36.95
CA SER A 156 43.95 -16.20 36.38
C SER A 156 43.89 -15.59 34.96
N PRO A 157 44.44 -14.36 34.78
CA PRO A 157 44.47 -13.65 33.49
C PRO A 157 45.79 -13.86 32.72
N LEU A 158 45.72 -13.90 31.38
CA LEU A 158 46.90 -13.80 30.51
C LEU A 158 46.62 -12.92 29.27
N THR A 159 47.39 -11.84 29.19
CA THR A 159 47.94 -11.19 27.98
C THR A 159 47.06 -11.07 26.73
N TRP A 160 46.70 -9.82 26.39
CA TRP A 160 46.40 -9.45 25.02
C TRP A 160 47.62 -9.73 24.12
N ARG A 161 47.37 -10.29 22.93
CA ARG A 161 48.26 -10.19 21.77
C ARG A 161 47.48 -9.59 20.62
N GLU A 162 48.03 -8.52 20.06
CA GLU A 162 47.61 -7.96 18.79
C GLU A 162 48.28 -8.77 17.68
N ASP A 163 47.53 -9.68 17.05
CA ASP A 163 48.01 -10.36 15.85
C ASP A 163 47.74 -9.47 14.63
N HIS A 164 48.80 -8.80 14.18
CA HIS A 164 48.86 -8.18 12.86
C HIS A 164 48.65 -9.23 11.77
N PHE A 165 47.66 -9.05 10.90
CA PHE A 165 47.62 -9.73 9.61
C PHE A 165 47.88 -8.74 8.48
N SER A 166 49.10 -8.81 7.93
CA SER A 166 49.50 -8.01 6.78
C SER A 166 48.93 -8.55 5.47
N GLN A 167 48.47 -7.60 4.65
CA GLN A 167 48.49 -7.54 3.19
C GLN A 167 49.00 -8.78 2.41
N ASN A 168 48.16 -9.22 1.46
CA ASN A 168 48.46 -9.66 0.09
C ASN A 168 47.09 -9.85 -0.61
N ALA A 169 46.86 -9.64 -1.91
CA ALA A 169 47.56 -8.86 -2.93
C ALA A 169 46.57 -8.60 -4.09
N ASP A 170 46.72 -7.46 -4.77
CA ASP A 170 46.41 -7.18 -6.18
C ASP A 170 45.21 -7.90 -6.86
N VAL A 171 44.06 -7.19 -6.92
CA VAL A 171 43.26 -7.12 -8.15
C VAL A 171 42.86 -5.67 -8.35
N THR A 172 43.60 -4.96 -9.19
CA THR A 172 43.23 -3.61 -9.63
C THR A 172 42.15 -3.72 -10.73
N VAL A 173 40.88 -3.71 -10.31
CA VAL A 173 39.75 -3.34 -11.18
C VAL A 173 39.41 -1.90 -10.85
N GLU A 174 39.65 -1.01 -11.80
CA GLU A 174 39.15 0.36 -11.76
C GLU A 174 37.62 0.28 -11.83
N SER A 175 36.96 0.38 -10.68
CA SER A 175 35.52 0.64 -10.63
C SER A 175 35.30 2.07 -11.08
N GLU A 176 34.84 2.20 -12.34
CA GLU A 176 34.32 3.44 -12.91
C GLU A 176 33.39 4.15 -11.90
N ASP A 177 33.44 5.48 -11.85
CA ASP A 177 32.64 6.27 -10.91
C ASP A 177 31.15 5.96 -11.06
N ASP A 178 30.60 5.14 -10.15
CA ASP A 178 29.17 5.00 -9.88
C ASP A 178 28.67 6.32 -9.25
N GLU A 179 28.68 7.40 -10.03
CA GLU A 179 28.22 8.72 -9.62
C GLU A 179 26.74 8.63 -9.26
N ALA A 180 26.45 8.71 -7.96
CA ALA A 180 25.12 8.45 -7.41
C ALA A 180 24.08 9.36 -8.06
N ALA A 181 23.17 8.76 -8.83
CA ALA A 181 22.30 9.50 -9.71
C ALA A 181 21.27 10.33 -8.91
N ALA A 182 21.48 11.65 -8.87
CA ALA A 182 20.67 12.56 -8.08
C ALA A 182 19.31 12.88 -8.74
N CYS A 183 18.26 12.99 -7.91
CA CYS A 183 16.93 13.36 -8.37
C CYS A 183 16.86 14.84 -8.79
N LYS A 184 16.48 15.10 -10.05
CA LYS A 184 16.34 16.47 -10.59
C LYS A 184 15.35 17.38 -9.83
N HIS A 185 14.45 16.81 -9.04
CA HIS A 185 13.41 17.54 -8.31
C HIS A 185 13.80 17.85 -6.85
N CYS A 186 14.45 16.93 -6.15
CA CYS A 186 14.82 17.12 -4.74
C CYS A 186 16.32 17.31 -4.47
N LYS A 187 17.17 17.02 -5.47
CA LYS A 187 18.65 16.99 -5.38
C LYS A 187 19.22 15.99 -4.37
N GLU A 188 18.42 15.04 -3.91
CA GLU A 188 18.90 13.91 -3.11
C GLU A 188 19.45 12.83 -4.04
N GLU A 189 20.49 12.14 -3.59
CA GLU A 189 21.10 10.98 -4.25
C GLU A 189 20.24 9.73 -4.04
N TRP A 190 20.07 8.93 -5.09
CA TRP A 190 19.31 7.69 -5.07
C TRP A 190 20.05 6.59 -5.85
N ASP A 191 19.88 5.34 -5.44
CA ASP A 191 20.27 4.18 -6.24
C ASP A 191 19.71 4.32 -7.67
N ALA A 192 20.54 4.12 -8.70
CA ALA A 192 20.14 4.30 -10.11
C ALA A 192 18.91 3.45 -10.50
N ARG A 193 18.71 2.31 -9.83
CA ARG A 193 17.52 1.43 -9.99
C ARG A 193 16.25 2.05 -9.38
N GLU A 194 16.35 2.77 -8.27
CA GLU A 194 15.23 3.35 -7.53
C GLU A 194 14.89 4.78 -7.98
N LEU A 195 15.87 5.53 -8.50
CA LEU A 195 15.73 6.92 -8.96
C LEU A 195 14.51 7.10 -9.89
N LYS A 196 14.30 6.17 -10.84
CA LYS A 196 13.18 6.23 -11.79
C LYS A 196 11.80 6.04 -11.15
N GLU A 197 11.73 5.40 -9.99
CA GLU A 197 10.50 5.30 -9.20
C GLU A 197 10.33 6.53 -8.30
N HIS A 198 11.42 6.97 -7.66
CA HIS A 198 11.45 8.21 -6.91
C HIS A 198 11.00 9.41 -7.77
N GLU A 199 11.54 9.62 -8.98
CA GLU A 199 11.16 10.75 -9.84
C GLU A 199 9.66 10.80 -10.21
N LYS A 200 8.93 9.68 -10.11
CA LYS A 200 7.48 9.64 -10.32
C LYS A 200 6.70 10.06 -9.08
N ALA A 201 7.28 9.87 -7.89
CA ALA A 201 6.65 10.07 -6.59
C ALA A 201 7.30 11.18 -5.74
N CYS A 202 8.31 11.87 -6.27
CA CYS A 202 9.16 12.82 -5.54
C CYS A 202 8.31 13.92 -4.88
N PRO A 203 8.37 14.10 -3.55
CA PRO A 203 7.56 15.10 -2.82
C PRO A 203 7.69 16.52 -3.36
N LYS A 204 8.94 16.92 -3.70
CA LYS A 204 9.31 18.25 -4.19
C LYS A 204 9.03 18.48 -5.68
N LYS A 205 8.50 17.47 -6.39
CA LYS A 205 8.16 17.60 -7.82
C LYS A 205 6.96 18.51 -8.01
N GLU A 206 7.07 19.46 -8.92
CA GLU A 206 5.94 20.30 -9.30
C GLU A 206 4.96 19.53 -10.20
N VAL A 207 3.69 19.62 -9.85
CA VAL A 207 2.55 18.99 -10.54
C VAL A 207 1.45 20.02 -10.71
N GLN A 208 0.79 20.00 -11.86
CA GLN A 208 -0.27 20.94 -12.18
C GLN A 208 -1.61 20.48 -11.59
N CYS A 209 -2.23 21.32 -10.76
CA CYS A 209 -3.57 21.07 -10.24
C CYS A 209 -4.60 21.06 -11.37
N ARG A 210 -5.43 20.02 -11.47
CA ARG A 210 -6.39 19.89 -12.58
C ARG A 210 -7.52 20.93 -12.56
N ASP A 211 -7.77 21.54 -11.41
CA ASP A 211 -8.94 22.39 -11.19
C ASP A 211 -8.64 23.88 -11.42
N CYS A 212 -7.45 24.36 -11.03
CA CYS A 212 -6.99 25.74 -11.26
C CYS A 212 -5.84 25.88 -12.29
N ASP A 213 -5.16 24.79 -12.65
CA ASP A 213 -3.91 24.72 -13.43
C ASP A 213 -2.68 25.40 -12.79
N GLN A 214 -2.71 25.67 -11.49
CA GLN A 214 -1.55 26.12 -10.71
C GLN A 214 -0.51 24.99 -10.59
N CYS A 215 0.78 25.33 -10.67
CA CYS A 215 1.89 24.42 -10.33
C CYS A 215 2.09 24.37 -8.82
N ILE A 216 2.16 23.16 -8.27
CA ILE A 216 2.16 22.89 -6.82
C ILE A 216 3.08 21.71 -6.55
N LYS A 217 3.77 21.65 -5.42
CA LYS A 217 4.56 20.46 -5.07
C LYS A 217 3.65 19.25 -4.88
N GLN A 218 4.15 18.07 -5.24
CA GLN A 218 3.41 16.81 -5.13
C GLN A 218 3.01 16.48 -3.69
N GLU A 219 3.80 16.90 -2.69
CA GLU A 219 3.46 16.82 -1.27
C GLU A 219 2.27 17.74 -0.87
N GLU A 220 2.23 18.95 -1.41
CA GLU A 220 1.21 19.97 -1.12
C GLU A 220 -0.10 19.74 -1.92
N LEU A 221 -0.07 18.93 -2.99
CA LEU A 221 -1.20 18.71 -3.90
C LEU A 221 -2.48 18.22 -3.20
N SER A 222 -2.35 17.37 -2.18
CA SER A 222 -3.50 16.85 -1.41
C SER A 222 -4.23 17.99 -0.68
N ASP A 223 -3.47 18.83 0.02
CA ASP A 223 -4.01 19.91 0.83
C ASP A 223 -4.50 21.05 -0.05
N HIS A 224 -3.82 21.33 -1.17
CA HIS A 224 -4.37 22.21 -2.19
C HIS A 224 -5.69 21.66 -2.75
N LYS A 225 -5.81 20.39 -3.12
CA LYS A 225 -7.06 19.86 -3.70
C LYS A 225 -8.27 20.06 -2.76
N ASN A 226 -8.05 19.90 -1.46
CA ASN A 226 -9.06 20.14 -0.43
C ASN A 226 -9.44 21.63 -0.33
N ASN A 227 -8.46 22.53 -0.43
CA ASN A 227 -8.63 23.99 -0.27
C ASN A 227 -8.78 24.77 -1.59
N CYS A 228 -8.71 24.11 -2.75
CA CYS A 228 -8.74 24.76 -4.05
C CYS A 228 -10.09 25.44 -4.24
N GLN A 229 -10.08 26.75 -4.50
CA GLN A 229 -11.31 27.52 -4.67
C GLN A 229 -11.96 27.32 -6.04
N PHE A 230 -11.26 26.66 -6.98
CA PHE A 230 -11.73 26.44 -8.35
C PHE A 230 -12.16 24.99 -8.59
N GLY A 231 -13.00 24.80 -9.59
CA GLY A 231 -13.34 23.52 -10.22
C GLY A 231 -13.54 23.74 -11.72
N LYS A 232 -13.55 22.65 -12.50
CA LYS A 232 -13.91 22.70 -13.92
C LYS A 232 -15.35 22.29 -14.14
N CYS A 233 -16.10 23.07 -14.92
CA CYS A 233 -17.47 22.72 -15.29
C CYS A 233 -17.47 21.49 -16.20
N ASN A 234 -18.27 20.48 -15.88
CA ASN A 234 -18.34 19.23 -16.65
C ASN A 234 -18.89 19.40 -18.08
N SER A 235 -19.52 20.54 -18.38
CA SER A 235 -20.16 20.81 -19.68
C SER A 235 -19.26 21.61 -20.63
N CYS A 236 -18.71 22.75 -20.18
CA CYS A 236 -17.83 23.61 -21.00
C CYS A 236 -16.32 23.43 -20.73
N ASN A 237 -15.92 22.70 -19.68
CA ASN A 237 -14.54 22.58 -19.18
C ASN A 237 -13.88 23.89 -18.68
N GLU A 238 -14.63 25.00 -18.60
CA GLU A 238 -14.12 26.25 -18.04
C GLU A 238 -13.83 26.13 -16.54
N LYS A 239 -12.87 26.95 -16.07
CA LYS A 239 -12.51 27.06 -14.65
C LYS A 239 -13.41 28.07 -13.97
N ILE A 240 -14.04 27.66 -12.89
CA ILE A 240 -15.06 28.43 -12.19
C ILE A 240 -14.81 28.26 -10.70
N LYS A 241 -15.07 29.29 -9.90
CA LYS A 241 -14.99 29.12 -8.46
C LYS A 241 -16.05 28.13 -7.99
N LYS A 242 -15.75 27.33 -6.98
CA LYS A 242 -16.69 26.36 -6.40
C LYS A 242 -17.96 27.03 -5.87
N GLU A 243 -17.86 28.27 -5.40
CA GLU A 243 -19.00 29.10 -4.94
C GLU A 243 -19.92 29.55 -6.10
N GLU A 244 -19.38 29.67 -7.32
CA GLU A 244 -20.07 30.09 -8.55
C GLU A 244 -20.45 28.89 -9.45
N MET A 245 -20.07 27.66 -9.08
CA MET A 245 -20.28 26.47 -9.93
C MET A 245 -21.77 26.15 -10.12
N THR A 246 -22.59 26.33 -9.08
CA THR A 246 -24.04 26.09 -9.14
C THR A 246 -24.72 27.07 -10.08
N THR A 247 -24.48 28.38 -9.89
CA THR A 247 -25.04 29.43 -10.74
C THR A 247 -24.54 29.30 -12.19
N HIS A 248 -23.27 28.93 -12.39
CA HIS A 248 -22.79 28.59 -13.73
C HIS A 248 -23.52 27.39 -14.32
N GLU A 249 -23.66 26.26 -13.62
CA GLU A 249 -24.35 25.10 -14.18
C GLU A 249 -25.81 25.43 -14.58
N ASP A 250 -26.46 26.38 -13.92
CA ASP A 250 -27.80 26.82 -14.28
C ASP A 250 -27.86 27.73 -15.52
N ILE A 251 -26.76 28.38 -15.92
CA ILE A 251 -26.68 29.23 -17.14
C ILE A 251 -25.76 28.67 -18.24
N CYS A 252 -24.95 27.66 -17.96
CA CYS A 252 -23.94 27.09 -18.85
C CYS A 252 -24.52 26.70 -20.21
N GLU A 253 -24.05 27.35 -21.27
CA GLU A 253 -24.52 27.18 -22.65
C GLU A 253 -24.27 25.77 -23.21
N GLU A 254 -23.17 25.13 -22.77
CA GLU A 254 -22.76 23.79 -23.19
C GLU A 254 -23.49 22.67 -22.43
N LYS A 255 -24.21 22.99 -21.34
CA LYS A 255 -24.95 22.00 -20.56
C LYS A 255 -26.10 21.45 -21.41
N LYS A 256 -26.20 20.13 -21.47
CA LYS A 256 -27.36 19.45 -22.07
C LYS A 256 -28.58 19.68 -21.21
N ILE A 257 -29.69 20.06 -21.86
CA ILE A 257 -31.00 20.18 -21.24
C ILE A 257 -32.02 19.36 -22.04
N PRO A 258 -33.04 18.78 -21.37
CA PRO A 258 -34.09 18.06 -22.07
C PRO A 258 -34.90 19.01 -22.97
N CYS A 259 -35.46 18.47 -24.05
CA CYS A 259 -36.40 19.16 -24.91
C CYS A 259 -37.56 19.77 -24.10
N CYS A 260 -38.05 20.95 -24.50
CA CYS A 260 -39.22 21.58 -23.87
C CYS A 260 -40.50 20.72 -23.96
N TYR A 261 -40.56 19.79 -24.93
CA TYR A 261 -41.63 18.79 -25.07
C TYR A 261 -41.35 17.48 -24.31
N HIS A 262 -40.42 17.44 -23.35
CA HIS A 262 -40.11 16.21 -22.60
C HIS A 262 -41.32 15.64 -21.85
N THR A 263 -42.15 16.52 -21.29
CA THR A 263 -43.44 16.18 -20.66
C THR A 263 -44.46 15.55 -21.62
N TYR A 264 -44.28 15.74 -22.93
CA TYR A 264 -45.11 15.15 -24.00
C TYR A 264 -44.45 13.92 -24.65
N GLY A 265 -43.38 13.39 -24.06
CA GLY A 265 -42.72 12.15 -24.50
C GLY A 265 -41.51 12.33 -25.42
N CYS A 266 -41.07 13.56 -25.69
CA CYS A 266 -39.78 13.79 -26.36
C CYS A 266 -38.63 13.40 -25.41
N ASN A 267 -37.65 12.62 -25.88
CA ASN A 267 -36.49 12.22 -25.09
C ASN A 267 -35.17 12.78 -25.65
N GLU A 268 -35.26 13.82 -26.47
CA GLU A 268 -34.09 14.51 -27.00
C GLU A 268 -33.50 15.46 -25.95
N GLU A 269 -32.17 15.51 -25.91
CA GLU A 269 -31.39 16.47 -25.14
C GLU A 269 -30.46 17.21 -26.10
N ASP A 270 -30.41 18.54 -25.98
CA ASP A 270 -29.42 19.35 -26.71
C ASP A 270 -28.77 20.37 -25.77
N LYS A 271 -27.67 20.97 -26.22
CA LYS A 271 -26.99 22.06 -25.51
C LYS A 271 -27.94 23.23 -25.32
N ARG A 272 -27.92 23.86 -24.14
CA ARG A 272 -28.76 25.01 -23.80
C ARG A 272 -28.75 26.10 -24.88
N LYS A 273 -27.60 26.41 -25.47
CA LYS A 273 -27.48 27.41 -26.56
C LYS A 273 -28.22 27.06 -27.87
N ASN A 274 -28.50 25.77 -28.11
CA ASN A 274 -29.24 25.30 -29.29
C ASN A 274 -30.76 25.32 -29.06
N ASN A 275 -31.21 25.49 -27.81
CA ASN A 275 -32.62 25.48 -27.42
C ASN A 275 -32.98 26.82 -26.76
N PRO A 276 -33.00 27.93 -27.53
CA PRO A 276 -33.34 29.25 -27.03
C PRO A 276 -34.80 29.30 -26.60
N VAL A 277 -35.03 29.22 -25.29
CA VAL A 277 -36.33 29.53 -24.69
C VAL A 277 -36.63 30.99 -25.00
N SER A 278 -37.69 31.21 -25.79
CA SER A 278 -38.21 32.54 -26.16
C SER A 278 -39.07 33.14 -25.06
#